data_AF-A0A662JZP2-F1
#
_entry.id   AF-A0A662JZP2-F1
#
_cell.length_a   1.000
_cell.length_b   1.000
_cell.length_c   1.000
_cell.angle_alpha   90.00
_cell.angle_beta   90.00
_cell.angle_gamma   90.00
#
_symmetry.space_group_name_H-M   'P 1'
#
loop_
_entity.id
_entity.type
_entity.pdbx_description
1 polymer ?
#
loop_
_entity_poly.entity_id
_entity_poly.type
_entity_poly.pdbx_seq_one_letter_code
_entity_poly.pdbx_strand_id
1 'polypeptide(L)'
;MLKESYVAKLKTLPKDAIKIRVGYPSIFSPSEALLSEFNEIKNNLMKKGMSELEARKKAWKQTDFENRYREEIGSKPGVANKLKEIMRLSENKDVYLYCYCGKYPCHHFILMDIVEKMRTKTKIINLYMK
;
A
#
# COMPACT_ATOMS: atom_id res chain seq x y z
N MET A 1 15.28 -6.44 2.38
CA MET A 1 14.76 -5.07 2.22
C MET A 1 13.29 -5.08 1.82
N LEU A 2 12.52 -4.03 2.17
CA LEU A 2 11.16 -3.85 1.68
C LEU A 2 11.18 -3.12 0.33
N LYS A 3 10.47 -3.64 -0.68
CA LYS A 3 10.46 -3.14 -2.05
C LYS A 3 9.03 -3.07 -2.60
N GLU A 4 8.80 -2.18 -3.55
CA GLU A 4 7.54 -2.12 -4.31
C GLU A 4 7.57 -3.04 -5.54
N SER A 5 6.41 -3.55 -5.94
CA SER A 5 6.21 -4.12 -7.27
C SER A 5 4.74 -4.05 -7.69
N TYR A 6 4.45 -4.59 -8.86
CA TYR A 6 3.11 -4.79 -9.38
C TYR A 6 3.02 -6.08 -10.19
N VAL A 7 1.78 -6.55 -10.40
CA VAL A 7 1.50 -7.89 -10.97
C VAL A 7 2.27 -8.16 -12.27
N ALA A 8 2.32 -7.19 -13.19
CA ALA A 8 3.02 -7.36 -14.47
C ALA A 8 4.55 -7.55 -14.34
N LYS A 9 5.17 -7.16 -13.21
CA LYS A 9 6.60 -7.35 -12.94
C LYS A 9 6.94 -8.58 -12.10
N LEU A 10 5.95 -9.36 -11.62
CA LEU A 10 6.21 -10.46 -10.69
C LEU A 10 7.15 -11.54 -11.23
N LYS A 11 7.10 -11.78 -12.55
CA LYS A 11 7.95 -12.77 -13.24
C LYS A 11 9.41 -12.31 -13.35
N THR A 12 9.67 -11.01 -13.26
CA THR A 12 11.02 -10.43 -13.37
C THR A 12 11.68 -10.26 -12.00
N LEU A 13 10.97 -10.53 -10.91
CA LEU A 13 11.52 -10.45 -9.55
C LEU A 13 12.43 -11.65 -9.25
N PRO A 14 13.41 -11.49 -8.35
CA PRO A 14 14.26 -12.60 -7.90
C PRO A 14 13.43 -13.82 -7.47
N LYS A 15 13.98 -15.02 -7.70
CA LYS A 15 13.26 -16.29 -7.45
C LYS A 15 13.06 -16.54 -5.95
N ASP A 16 14.05 -16.16 -5.15
CA ASP A 16 14.11 -16.29 -3.69
C ASP A 16 13.42 -15.13 -2.94
N ALA A 17 13.00 -14.08 -3.64
CA ALA A 17 12.30 -12.96 -3.04
C ALA A 17 10.89 -13.35 -2.56
N ILE A 18 10.53 -12.85 -1.37
CA ILE A 18 9.19 -12.98 -0.81
C ILE A 18 8.25 -11.99 -1.51
N LYS A 19 7.13 -12.49 -2.05
CA LYS A 19 6.17 -11.69 -2.83
C LYS A 19 4.83 -11.67 -2.10
N ILE A 20 4.44 -10.51 -1.59
CA ILE A 20 3.22 -10.34 -0.78
C ILE A 20 2.19 -9.54 -1.57
N ARG A 21 1.04 -10.17 -1.82
CA ARG A 21 -0.10 -9.51 -2.44
C ARG A 21 -0.74 -8.55 -1.44
N VAL A 22 -0.92 -7.30 -1.83
CA VAL A 22 -1.67 -6.30 -1.06
C VAL A 22 -2.90 -5.77 -1.84
N GLY A 23 -3.02 -6.11 -3.12
CA GLY A 23 -4.23 -5.88 -3.91
C GLY A 23 -5.34 -6.91 -3.61
N TYR A 24 -6.56 -6.62 -4.04
CA TYR A 24 -7.72 -7.48 -3.79
C TYR A 24 -7.57 -8.89 -4.43
N PRO A 25 -8.01 -9.96 -3.76
CA PRO A 25 -8.43 -10.02 -2.36
C PRO A 25 -7.21 -10.08 -1.43
N SER A 26 -7.16 -9.21 -0.41
CA SER A 26 -6.20 -9.29 0.70
C SER A 26 -6.69 -8.51 1.91
N ILE A 27 -6.15 -8.82 3.11
CA ILE A 27 -6.41 -8.05 4.33
C ILE A 27 -5.92 -6.60 4.26
N PHE A 28 -5.04 -6.30 3.29
CA PHE A 28 -4.47 -4.98 3.06
C PHE A 28 -5.26 -4.17 2.04
N SER A 29 -6.27 -4.75 1.41
CA SER A 29 -7.03 -4.05 0.39
C SER A 29 -7.90 -2.96 1.05
N PRO A 30 -8.06 -1.80 0.38
CA PRO A 30 -9.06 -0.82 0.81
C PRO A 30 -10.44 -1.46 0.86
N SER A 31 -11.33 -0.92 1.69
CA SER A 31 -12.74 -1.35 1.66
C SER A 31 -13.34 -1.21 0.26
N GLU A 32 -14.34 -2.05 -0.03
CA GLU A 32 -15.08 -1.96 -1.29
C GLU A 32 -15.72 -0.58 -1.47
N ALA A 33 -16.25 0.00 -0.38
CA ALA A 33 -16.83 1.33 -0.38
C ALA A 33 -15.82 2.40 -0.80
N LEU A 34 -14.64 2.46 -0.15
CA LEU A 34 -13.59 3.42 -0.48
C LEU A 34 -13.08 3.25 -1.91
N LEU A 35 -12.89 2.00 -2.35
CA LEU A 35 -12.41 1.71 -3.70
C LEU A 35 -13.44 2.06 -4.77
N SER A 36 -14.73 1.79 -4.52
CA SER A 36 -15.83 2.09 -5.43
C SER A 36 -15.97 3.59 -5.64
N GLU A 37 -16.03 4.36 -4.55
CA GLU A 37 -16.12 5.83 -4.57
C GLU A 37 -14.96 6.46 -5.35
N PHE A 38 -13.72 6.03 -5.07
CA PHE A 38 -12.54 6.48 -5.80
C PHE A 38 -12.64 6.18 -7.30
N ASN A 39 -13.06 4.98 -7.67
CA ASN A 39 -13.17 4.59 -9.07
C ASN A 39 -14.29 5.35 -9.78
N GLU A 40 -15.42 5.59 -9.12
CA GLU A 40 -16.52 6.38 -9.66
C GLU A 40 -16.07 7.81 -9.99
N ILE A 41 -15.46 8.51 -9.03
CA ILE A 41 -14.95 9.88 -9.23
C ILE A 41 -13.91 9.90 -10.35
N LYS A 42 -12.93 8.99 -10.31
CA LYS A 42 -11.88 8.90 -11.33
C LYS A 42 -12.48 8.69 -12.72
N ASN A 43 -13.41 7.75 -12.87
CA ASN A 43 -14.01 7.43 -14.16
C ASN A 43 -14.87 8.59 -14.68
N ASN A 44 -15.59 9.29 -13.79
CA ASN A 44 -16.37 10.47 -14.16
C ASN A 44 -15.49 11.64 -14.62
N LEU A 45 -14.32 11.85 -14.01
CA LEU A 45 -13.34 12.83 -14.46
C LEU A 45 -12.75 12.47 -15.83
N MET A 46 -12.44 11.18 -16.05
CA MET A 46 -11.94 10.71 -17.36
C MET A 46 -12.99 10.89 -18.47
N LYS A 47 -14.28 10.62 -18.19
CA LYS A 47 -15.39 10.87 -19.13
C LYS A 47 -15.50 12.35 -19.53
N LYS A 48 -15.01 13.27 -18.69
CA LYS A 48 -14.94 14.72 -18.98
C LYS A 48 -13.65 15.12 -19.72
N GLY A 49 -12.89 14.16 -20.24
CA GLY A 49 -11.68 14.40 -21.03
C GLY A 49 -10.37 14.50 -20.22
N MET A 50 -10.42 14.29 -18.90
CA MET A 50 -9.21 14.30 -18.07
C MET A 50 -8.35 13.06 -18.31
N SER A 51 -7.01 13.22 -18.34
CA SER A 51 -6.11 12.06 -18.45
C SER A 51 -6.24 11.14 -17.23
N GLU A 52 -5.93 9.85 -17.37
CA GLU A 52 -6.06 8.89 -16.25
C GLU A 52 -5.20 9.27 -15.05
N LEU A 53 -3.98 9.80 -15.27
CA LEU A 53 -3.09 10.22 -14.19
C LEU A 53 -3.66 11.42 -13.41
N GLU A 54 -4.19 12.42 -14.11
CA GLU A 54 -4.82 13.59 -13.49
C GLU A 54 -6.10 13.21 -12.76
N ALA A 55 -6.97 12.42 -13.40
CA ALA A 55 -8.22 11.94 -12.83
C ALA A 55 -7.96 11.11 -11.57
N ARG A 56 -6.93 10.25 -11.58
CA ARG A 56 -6.50 9.47 -10.43
C ARG A 56 -6.05 10.37 -9.28
N LYS A 57 -5.14 11.32 -9.53
CA LYS A 57 -4.65 12.25 -8.50
C LYS A 57 -5.79 13.09 -7.91
N LYS A 58 -6.73 13.53 -8.75
CA LYS A 58 -7.87 14.34 -8.31
C LYS A 58 -8.88 13.52 -7.52
N ALA A 59 -9.23 12.32 -7.99
CA ALA A 59 -10.10 11.39 -7.26
C ALA A 59 -9.50 11.03 -5.90
N TRP A 60 -8.21 10.72 -5.84
CA TRP A 60 -7.50 10.41 -4.60
C TRP A 60 -7.65 11.51 -3.54
N LYS A 61 -7.53 12.77 -3.95
CA LYS A 61 -7.73 13.94 -3.08
C LYS A 61 -9.21 14.11 -2.70
N GLN A 62 -10.13 13.99 -3.67
CA GLN A 62 -11.56 14.20 -3.45
C GLN A 62 -12.18 13.18 -2.49
N THR A 63 -11.73 11.93 -2.54
CA THR A 63 -12.20 10.89 -1.60
C THR A 63 -11.51 10.92 -0.24
N ASP A 64 -10.51 11.79 -0.06
CA ASP A 64 -9.56 11.74 1.07
C ASP A 64 -8.97 10.32 1.27
N PHE A 65 -8.52 9.71 0.16
CA PHE A 65 -8.27 8.27 0.10
C PHE A 65 -7.22 7.84 1.13
N GLU A 66 -6.14 8.59 1.24
CA GLU A 66 -5.01 8.22 2.08
C GLU A 66 -5.38 8.19 3.56
N ASN A 67 -6.08 9.21 4.05
CA ASN A 67 -6.46 9.29 5.47
C ASN A 67 -7.46 8.19 5.83
N ARG A 68 -8.52 8.03 5.03
CA ARG A 68 -9.51 6.97 5.23
C ARG A 68 -8.88 5.58 5.17
N TYR A 69 -7.97 5.35 4.23
CA TYR A 69 -7.27 4.07 4.14
C TYR A 69 -6.35 3.83 5.36
N ARG A 70 -5.65 4.85 5.85
CA ARG A 70 -4.84 4.74 7.07
C ARG A 70 -5.69 4.39 8.30
N GLU A 71 -6.87 4.99 8.42
CA GLU A 71 -7.83 4.68 9.48
C GLU A 71 -8.37 3.24 9.37
N GLU A 72 -8.76 2.81 8.16
CA GLU A 72 -9.21 1.44 7.90
C GLU A 72 -8.14 0.39 8.24
N ILE A 73 -6.87 0.69 7.96
CA ILE A 73 -5.75 -0.22 8.23
C ILE A 73 -5.38 -0.21 9.70
N GLY A 74 -5.39 0.97 10.33
CA GLY A 74 -5.07 1.15 11.75
C GLY A 74 -6.08 0.50 12.69
N SER A 75 -7.36 0.42 12.28
CA SER A 75 -8.43 -0.20 13.06
C SER A 75 -8.46 -1.74 12.98
N LYS A 76 -7.70 -2.37 12.08
CA LYS A 76 -7.69 -3.82 11.87
C LYS A 76 -6.52 -4.49 12.62
N PRO A 77 -6.75 -5.18 13.76
CA PRO A 77 -5.67 -5.75 14.56
C PRO A 77 -4.85 -6.81 13.80
N GLY A 78 -5.48 -7.61 12.93
CA GLY A 78 -4.80 -8.58 12.09
C GLY A 78 -3.82 -7.96 11.09
N VAL A 79 -4.11 -6.73 10.62
CA VAL A 79 -3.26 -6.04 9.65
C VAL A 79 -1.99 -5.52 10.33
N ALA A 80 -2.11 -4.92 11.52
CA ALA A 80 -0.97 -4.43 12.27
C ALA A 80 0.06 -5.54 12.57
N ASN A 81 -0.41 -6.73 12.96
CA ASN A 81 0.47 -7.88 13.19
C ASN A 81 1.17 -8.33 11.91
N LYS A 82 0.45 -8.39 10.79
CA LYS A 82 1.06 -8.78 9.51
C LYS A 82 2.07 -7.75 9.01
N LEU A 83 1.83 -6.45 9.21
CA LEU A 83 2.79 -5.39 8.88
C LEU A 83 4.07 -5.49 9.71
N LYS A 84 3.98 -5.84 11.01
CA LYS A 84 5.16 -6.12 11.84
C LYS A 84 5.94 -7.34 11.36
N GLU A 85 5.25 -8.40 10.93
CA GLU A 85 5.90 -9.58 10.34
C GLU A 85 6.65 -9.22 9.05
N ILE A 86 6.00 -8.45 8.16
CA ILE A 86 6.60 -7.94 6.93
C ILE A 86 7.84 -7.11 7.23
N MET A 87 7.75 -6.22 8.23
CA MET A 87 8.87 -5.40 8.69
C MET A 87 10.07 -6.29 9.08
N ARG A 88 9.86 -7.28 9.95
CA ARG A 88 10.91 -8.22 10.41
C ARG A 88 11.49 -9.04 9.28
N LEU A 89 10.65 -9.64 8.42
CA LEU A 89 11.09 -10.40 7.26
C LEU A 89 11.99 -9.55 6.35
N SER A 90 11.63 -8.28 6.17
CA SER A 90 12.35 -7.37 5.29
C SER A 90 13.72 -6.92 5.81
N GLU A 91 14.09 -7.23 7.06
CA GLU A 91 15.42 -6.96 7.61
C GLU A 91 16.49 -7.81 6.92
N ASN A 92 16.17 -9.09 6.68
CA ASN A 92 17.14 -10.07 6.16
C ASN A 92 16.76 -10.64 4.79
N LYS A 93 15.55 -10.38 4.31
CA LYS A 93 15.06 -10.90 3.02
C LYS A 93 14.53 -9.79 2.15
N ASP A 94 14.60 -9.98 0.84
CA ASP A 94 13.87 -9.14 -0.10
C ASP A 94 12.39 -9.47 -0.08
N VAL A 95 11.59 -8.48 0.33
CA VAL A 95 10.14 -8.58 0.45
C VAL A 95 9.51 -7.55 -0.47
N TYR A 96 8.76 -8.01 -1.46
CA TYR A 96 8.04 -7.17 -2.42
C TYR A 96 6.55 -7.10 -2.07
N LEU A 97 6.04 -5.90 -1.83
CA LEU A 97 4.60 -5.66 -1.76
C LEU A 97 4.08 -5.36 -3.17
N TYR A 98 3.08 -6.12 -3.63
CA TYR A 98 2.55 -5.95 -4.98
C TYR A 98 1.04 -5.75 -5.04
N CYS A 99 0.64 -4.86 -5.96
CA CYS A 99 -0.75 -4.57 -6.33
C CYS A 99 -0.92 -4.65 -7.86
N TYR A 100 -2.16 -4.59 -8.34
CA TYR A 100 -2.51 -4.58 -9.76
C TYR A 100 -2.32 -3.20 -10.41
N CYS A 101 -2.42 -2.12 -9.64
CA CYS A 101 -2.53 -0.75 -10.14
C CYS A 101 -1.30 -0.28 -10.95
N GLY A 102 -0.08 -0.67 -10.56
CA GLY A 102 1.18 -0.28 -11.21
C GLY A 102 1.40 1.23 -11.40
N LYS A 103 0.57 2.07 -10.77
CA LYS A 103 0.42 3.51 -11.05
C LYS A 103 0.24 4.27 -9.74
N TYR A 104 0.81 5.46 -9.66
CA TYR A 104 0.67 6.37 -8.53
C TYR A 104 -0.51 7.34 -8.69
N PRO A 105 -1.26 7.68 -7.62
CA PRO A 105 -1.25 7.08 -6.29
C PRO A 105 -1.93 5.70 -6.21
N CYS A 106 -1.50 4.90 -5.23
CA CYS A 106 -2.03 3.57 -4.93
C CYS A 106 -1.75 3.21 -3.45
N HIS A 107 -2.63 2.39 -2.85
CA HIS A 107 -2.59 2.07 -1.42
C HIS A 107 -1.31 1.35 -0.97
N HIS A 108 -0.65 0.60 -1.86
CA HIS A 108 0.58 -0.11 -1.51
C HIS A 108 1.73 0.83 -1.09
N PHE A 109 1.75 2.08 -1.58
CA PHE A 109 2.73 3.08 -1.16
C PHE A 109 2.47 3.53 0.28
N ILE A 110 1.20 3.64 0.68
CA ILE A 110 0.82 3.93 2.05
C ILE A 110 1.28 2.80 2.98
N LEU A 111 1.09 1.54 2.58
CA LEU A 111 1.56 0.39 3.37
C LEU A 111 3.07 0.39 3.55
N MET A 112 3.83 0.74 2.50
CA MET A 112 5.28 0.88 2.61
C MET A 112 5.67 1.98 3.61
N ASP A 113 5.04 3.15 3.54
CA ASP A 113 5.25 4.24 4.49
C ASP A 113 4.92 3.82 5.93
N ILE A 114 3.82 3.09 6.14
CA ILE A 114 3.45 2.56 7.47
C ILE A 114 4.55 1.64 8.01
N VAL A 115 5.04 0.69 7.20
CA VAL A 115 6.10 -0.25 7.63
C VAL A 115 7.40 0.50 7.94
N GLU A 116 7.78 1.51 7.16
CA GLU A 116 9.00 2.26 7.41
C GLU A 116 8.92 3.14 8.66
N LYS A 117 7.75 3.73 8.94
CA LYS A 117 7.49 4.44 10.20
C LYS A 117 7.56 3.51 11.41
N MET A 118 7.01 2.30 11.31
CA MET A 118 7.14 1.28 12.36
C MET A 118 8.60 0.89 12.62
N ARG A 119 9.40 0.75 11.55
CA ARG A 119 10.84 0.44 11.64
C ARG A 119 11.59 1.54 12.38
N THR A 120 11.38 2.80 11.99
CA THR A 120 12.02 3.96 12.62
C THR A 120 11.66 4.06 14.10
N LYS A 121 10.38 3.91 14.45
CA LYS A 121 9.92 3.90 15.85
C LYS A 121 10.59 2.81 16.68
N THR A 122 10.74 1.60 16.13
CA THR A 122 11.40 0.47 16.82
C THR A 122 12.88 0.75 17.07
N LYS A 123 13.59 1.31 16.09
CA LYS A 123 15.00 1.69 16.24
C LYS A 123 15.21 2.72 17.34
N ILE A 124 14.35 3.74 17.40
CA ILE A 124 14.38 4.78 18.44
C ILE A 124 14.22 4.14 19.82
N ILE A 125 13.19 3.32 20.03
CA ILE A 125 12.95 2.66 21.32
C ILE A 125 14.18 1.84 21.77
N ASN A 126 14.77 1.07 20.85
CA ASN A 126 15.95 0.26 21.15
C ASN A 126 17.22 1.07 21.46
N LEU A 127 17.29 2.33 21.04
CA LEU A 127 18.41 3.24 21.38
C LEU A 127 18.26 3.83 22.79
N TYR A 128 17.03 4.05 23.26
CA TYR A 128 16.74 4.62 24.57
C TYR A 128 16.55 3.59 25.70
N MET A 129 16.53 2.29 25.36
CA MET A 129 16.42 1.18 26.33
C MET A 129 17.72 0.38 26.50
N LYS A 130 18.84 0.88 25.96
CA LYS A 130 20.20 0.37 26.18
C LYS A 130 20.94 1.31 27.11
#